data_AF-A0A0C2D4K0-F1
#
_entry.id   AF-A0A0C2D4K0-F1
#
_cell.length_a   1.000
_cell.length_b   1.000
_cell.length_c   1.000
_cell.angle_alpha   90.00
_cell.angle_beta   90.00
_cell.angle_gamma   90.00
#
_symmetry.space_group_name_H-M   'P 1'
#
loop_
_entity.id
_entity.type
_entity.pdbx_description
1 polymer ?
#
loop_
_entity_poly.entity_id
_entity_poly.type
_entity_poly.pdbx_seq_one_letter_code
_entity_poly.pdbx_strand_id
1 'polypeptide(L)'
;MPVPYVNVAKSSDLAKGTKKVKIAGESVAIEGANIRTSTGNEAGTAGGGLVSSKTKGKMKWASASADVKFEGKGVIRFLDVCLHNGNTDNTGGQPNTGSPGLSYGGDAPCPICGAPHGHPLPSDEDTETQIAELHTTEPLHRPGDPYGYMIGAMKCRHKNGDIVMLTAHSSKPTGGSIPNHQSPGGVGKSRGGQDYNVKKVKGSSKLGACAGPKLVFQARVRGLTPVAMTESWHGAPPPSGRSHAHGVHAESCDTCKKLLPAMLCPEKPPES
;
A
#
# COMPACT_ATOMS: atom_id res chain seq x y z
N MET A 1 -23.68 1.50 -9.56
CA MET A 1 -22.71 2.43 -8.95
C MET A 1 -22.63 2.11 -7.46
N PRO A 2 -21.47 1.74 -6.91
CA PRO A 2 -21.33 1.61 -5.46
C PRO A 2 -21.44 3.01 -4.83
N VAL A 3 -22.30 3.16 -3.83
CA VAL A 3 -22.46 4.40 -3.07
C VAL A 3 -21.55 4.32 -1.83
N PRO A 4 -20.57 5.21 -1.67
CA PRO A 4 -19.78 5.25 -0.46
C PRO A 4 -20.65 5.75 0.70
N TYR A 5 -20.60 5.05 1.83
CA TYR A 5 -21.28 5.45 3.05
C TYR A 5 -20.26 5.99 4.05
N VAL A 6 -20.66 7.02 4.79
CA VAL A 6 -19.88 7.56 5.90
C VAL A 6 -19.76 6.51 6.99
N ASN A 7 -18.57 6.37 7.57
CA ASN A 7 -18.36 5.56 8.78
C ASN A 7 -17.82 6.45 9.90
N VAL A 8 -18.51 6.46 11.03
CA VAL A 8 -18.26 7.31 12.19
C VAL A 8 -17.84 6.43 13.36
N ALA A 9 -16.75 6.82 14.02
CA ALA A 9 -16.32 6.28 15.30
C ALA A 9 -16.23 7.43 16.32
N LYS A 10 -16.66 7.19 17.56
CA LYS A 10 -16.70 8.23 18.60
C LYS A 10 -15.69 7.94 19.70
N SER A 11 -14.91 8.94 20.09
CA SER A 11 -13.91 8.81 21.17
C SER A 11 -14.53 8.42 22.52
N SER A 12 -15.81 8.73 22.75
CA SER A 12 -16.56 8.27 23.94
C SER A 12 -16.62 6.74 24.06
N ASP A 13 -16.51 6.03 22.95
CA ASP A 13 -16.55 4.57 22.91
C ASP A 13 -15.15 3.95 23.01
N LEU A 14 -14.15 4.72 23.46
CA LEU A 14 -12.80 4.22 23.69
C LEU A 14 -12.81 3.04 24.66
N ALA A 15 -12.12 1.98 24.24
CA ALA A 15 -11.89 0.77 25.00
C ALA A 15 -10.40 0.44 24.98
N LYS A 16 -9.92 -0.08 26.12
CA LYS A 16 -8.50 -0.42 26.32
C LYS A 16 -7.55 0.78 26.18
N GLY A 17 -8.04 2.01 26.45
CA GLY A 17 -7.19 3.17 26.69
C GLY A 17 -6.45 3.07 28.03
N THR A 18 -5.77 4.15 28.42
CA THR A 18 -5.08 4.26 29.71
C THR A 18 -6.04 4.10 30.89
N LYS A 19 -5.51 3.58 32.01
CA LYS A 19 -6.27 3.42 33.27
C LYS A 19 -5.89 4.46 34.32
N LYS A 20 -4.61 4.81 34.38
CA LYS A 20 -4.00 5.71 35.36
C LYS A 20 -3.74 7.08 34.78
N VAL A 21 -3.21 7.15 33.56
CA VAL A 21 -2.90 8.43 32.90
C VAL A 21 -4.18 9.02 32.33
N LYS A 22 -4.46 10.29 32.62
CA LYS A 22 -5.63 11.01 32.12
C LYS A 22 -5.21 12.37 31.56
N ILE A 23 -5.83 12.78 30.45
CA ILE A 23 -5.74 14.15 29.92
C ILE A 23 -7.13 14.76 30.05
N ALA A 24 -7.23 15.93 30.68
CA ALA A 24 -8.50 16.59 30.98
C ALA A 24 -9.54 15.67 31.68
N GLY A 25 -9.06 14.76 32.53
CA GLY A 25 -9.92 13.82 33.27
C GLY A 25 -10.29 12.53 32.52
N GLU A 26 -9.96 12.45 31.23
CA GLU A 26 -10.36 11.36 30.34
C GLU A 26 -9.24 10.36 30.03
N SER A 27 -9.62 9.12 29.72
CA SER A 27 -8.70 8.07 29.26
C SER A 27 -8.11 8.42 27.91
N VAL A 28 -6.83 8.11 27.72
CA VAL A 28 -6.07 8.40 26.51
C VAL A 28 -5.95 7.13 25.67
N ALA A 29 -6.13 7.25 24.35
CA ALA A 29 -5.90 6.16 23.43
C ALA A 29 -4.38 5.86 23.33
N ILE A 30 -4.03 4.58 23.46
CA ILE A 30 -2.65 4.08 23.42
C ILE A 30 -2.58 2.85 22.51
N GLU A 31 -1.38 2.40 22.17
CA GLU A 31 -1.15 1.22 21.33
C GLU A 31 -1.96 -0.01 21.80
N GLY A 32 -2.78 -0.55 20.87
CA GLY A 32 -3.71 -1.66 21.12
C GLY A 32 -5.08 -1.25 21.67
N ALA A 33 -5.35 0.05 21.86
CA ALA A 33 -6.68 0.59 22.11
C ALA A 33 -7.60 0.47 20.88
N ASN A 34 -8.90 0.64 21.09
CA ASN A 34 -9.90 0.62 20.03
C ASN A 34 -11.13 1.45 20.42
N ILE A 35 -11.86 1.95 19.43
CA ILE A 35 -13.24 2.38 19.61
C ILE A 35 -14.15 1.16 19.41
N ARG A 36 -15.04 0.90 20.38
CA ARG A 36 -15.83 -0.35 20.44
C ARG A 36 -16.63 -0.65 19.18
N THR A 37 -17.16 0.39 18.54
CA THR A 37 -17.91 0.26 17.31
C THR A 37 -17.76 1.49 16.44
N SER A 38 -17.93 1.29 15.15
CA SER A 38 -18.02 2.32 14.12
C SER A 38 -19.27 2.02 13.28
N THR A 39 -19.97 3.07 12.85
CA THR A 39 -21.36 3.03 12.34
C THR A 39 -21.57 4.02 11.21
N GLY A 40 -22.63 3.89 10.41
CA GLY A 40 -23.02 4.82 9.35
C GLY A 40 -23.08 4.19 7.95
N ASN A 41 -22.57 2.96 7.82
CA ASN A 41 -22.58 2.20 6.56
C ASN A 41 -23.55 1.00 6.57
N GLU A 42 -24.53 0.99 7.47
CA GLU A 42 -25.54 -0.07 7.62
C GLU A 42 -26.56 -0.12 6.49
N ALA A 43 -26.83 1.01 5.84
CA ALA A 43 -27.75 1.07 4.70
C ALA A 43 -27.17 0.44 3.41
N GLY A 44 -25.91 0.02 3.43
CA GLY A 44 -25.25 -0.65 2.31
C GLY A 44 -25.86 -2.03 2.04
N THR A 45 -26.60 -2.16 0.95
CA THR A 45 -27.24 -3.42 0.51
C THR A 45 -26.27 -4.40 -0.16
N ALA A 46 -25.02 -3.99 -0.40
CA ALA A 46 -23.96 -4.82 -0.97
C ALA A 46 -23.20 -5.66 0.08
N GLY A 47 -23.70 -5.76 1.32
CA GLY A 47 -23.06 -6.54 2.39
C GLY A 47 -22.02 -5.77 3.21
N GLY A 48 -21.86 -4.46 3.02
CA GLY A 48 -20.96 -3.61 3.80
C GLY A 48 -20.02 -2.76 2.93
N GLY A 49 -18.94 -2.23 3.53
CA GLY A 49 -17.97 -1.42 2.78
C GLY A 49 -17.22 -2.24 1.72
N LEU A 50 -16.88 -1.62 0.59
CA LEU A 50 -16.22 -2.27 -0.57
C LEU A 50 -15.00 -3.13 -0.21
N VAL A 51 -14.24 -2.71 0.80
CA VAL A 51 -13.03 -3.40 1.28
C VAL A 51 -13.32 -4.30 2.49
N SER A 52 -14.27 -3.94 3.34
CA SER A 52 -14.47 -4.62 4.64
C SER A 52 -15.53 -5.72 4.61
N SER A 53 -16.46 -5.70 3.64
CA SER A 53 -17.67 -6.55 3.62
C SER A 53 -18.41 -6.57 4.98
N LYS A 54 -18.33 -5.45 5.70
CA LYS A 54 -18.94 -5.27 7.03
C LYS A 54 -19.66 -3.92 7.09
N THR A 55 -20.79 -3.92 7.77
CA THR A 55 -21.63 -2.76 8.03
C THR A 55 -21.42 -2.18 9.44
N LYS A 56 -20.68 -2.87 10.31
CA LYS A 56 -20.27 -2.44 11.66
C LYS A 56 -18.99 -3.15 12.11
N GLY A 57 -18.28 -2.54 13.06
CA GLY A 57 -17.19 -3.18 13.79
C GLY A 57 -16.30 -2.18 14.52
N LYS A 58 -15.29 -2.67 15.23
CA LYS A 58 -14.35 -1.84 16.00
C LYS A 58 -13.57 -0.91 15.08
N MET A 59 -13.20 0.27 15.58
CA MET A 59 -12.19 1.09 14.94
C MET A 59 -10.88 1.00 15.74
N LYS A 60 -9.76 0.76 15.06
CA LYS A 60 -8.42 0.68 15.66
C LYS A 60 -7.49 1.72 15.02
N TRP A 61 -6.30 1.90 15.58
CA TRP A 61 -5.25 2.69 14.96
C TRP A 61 -4.15 1.79 14.41
N ALA A 62 -3.58 2.14 13.26
CA ALA A 62 -2.46 1.43 12.66
C ALA A 62 -1.10 1.96 13.15
N SER A 63 -1.06 3.20 13.64
CA SER A 63 0.14 3.86 14.18
C SER A 63 -0.07 4.35 15.60
N ALA A 64 1.03 4.57 16.31
CA ALA A 64 1.12 5.21 17.62
C ALA A 64 2.46 5.94 17.74
N SER A 65 2.59 6.87 18.70
CA SER A 65 3.86 7.59 18.92
C SER A 65 5.00 6.66 19.33
N ALA A 66 6.16 6.79 18.67
CA ALA A 66 7.38 6.05 19.01
C ALA A 66 8.04 6.56 20.32
N ASP A 67 7.94 7.86 20.58
CA ASP A 67 8.67 8.53 21.66
C ASP A 67 7.78 8.86 22.87
N VAL A 68 6.55 9.32 22.63
CA VAL A 68 5.63 9.70 23.70
C VAL A 68 4.81 8.48 24.10
N LYS A 69 5.07 7.97 25.30
CA LYS A 69 4.45 6.74 25.81
C LYS A 69 3.69 6.98 27.10
N PHE A 70 2.46 6.50 27.16
CA PHE A 70 1.68 6.40 28.40
C PHE A 70 1.50 4.94 28.78
N GLU A 71 1.71 4.63 30.06
CA GLU A 71 1.65 3.26 30.58
C GLU A 71 2.55 2.26 29.80
N GLY A 72 3.70 2.76 29.33
CA GLY A 72 4.67 1.98 28.56
C GLY A 72 4.31 1.77 27.08
N LYS A 73 3.22 2.38 26.59
CA LYS A 73 2.71 2.21 25.23
C LYS A 73 2.64 3.54 24.49
N GLY A 74 2.90 3.52 23.18
CA GLY A 74 2.81 4.71 22.34
C GLY A 74 1.44 5.37 22.43
N VAL A 75 1.41 6.69 22.57
CA VAL A 75 0.17 7.47 22.58
C VAL A 75 -0.37 7.60 21.16
N ILE A 76 -1.68 7.42 21.01
CA ILE A 76 -2.39 7.72 19.76
C ILE A 76 -2.61 9.22 19.67
N ARG A 77 -2.25 9.80 18.53
CA ARG A 77 -2.33 11.22 18.23
C ARG A 77 -3.51 11.50 17.30
N PHE A 78 -3.92 12.76 17.28
CA PHE A 78 -4.77 13.25 16.21
C PHE A 78 -4.03 13.02 14.88
N LEU A 79 -4.70 12.41 13.90
CA LEU A 79 -4.18 12.03 12.57
C LEU A 79 -3.38 10.71 12.50
N ASP A 80 -3.30 9.92 13.58
CA ASP A 80 -2.86 8.52 13.43
C ASP A 80 -3.90 7.71 12.61
N VAL A 81 -3.43 6.78 11.77
CA VAL A 81 -4.25 6.08 10.76
C VAL A 81 -5.32 5.21 11.42
N CYS A 82 -6.57 5.34 10.96
CA CYS A 82 -7.76 4.68 11.53
C CYS A 82 -8.26 3.52 10.67
N LEU A 83 -8.48 2.38 11.33
CA LEU A 83 -8.93 1.11 10.77
C LEU A 83 -10.38 0.80 11.20
N HIS A 84 -11.40 1.23 10.45
CA HIS A 84 -12.80 0.97 10.82
C HIS A 84 -13.25 -0.46 10.49
N ASN A 85 -14.33 -0.91 11.13
CA ASN A 85 -14.95 -2.24 10.98
C ASN A 85 -14.02 -3.44 11.26
N GLY A 86 -12.95 -3.23 12.04
CA GLY A 86 -12.02 -4.27 12.47
C GLY A 86 -11.23 -4.91 11.33
N ASN A 87 -11.01 -4.18 10.24
CA ASN A 87 -10.30 -4.63 9.04
C ASN A 87 -9.04 -3.77 8.79
N THR A 88 -8.27 -4.10 7.75
CA THR A 88 -7.36 -3.17 7.09
C THR A 88 -8.12 -1.93 6.59
N ASP A 89 -7.45 -0.79 6.62
CA ASP A 89 -7.82 0.54 6.12
C ASP A 89 -9.10 0.56 5.26
N ASN A 90 -10.18 1.12 5.81
CA ASN A 90 -11.42 1.40 5.07
C ASN A 90 -11.37 2.74 4.33
N THR A 91 -10.42 3.57 4.75
CA THR A 91 -9.93 4.74 4.03
C THR A 91 -8.59 4.26 3.52
N GLY A 92 -8.35 4.20 2.21
CA GLY A 92 -6.96 4.15 1.82
C GLY A 92 -6.27 5.34 2.49
N GLY A 93 -5.16 5.09 3.18
CA GLY A 93 -4.07 6.04 3.37
C GLY A 93 -4.16 7.08 4.46
N GLN A 94 -3.06 7.83 4.49
CA GLN A 94 -2.76 8.86 5.45
C GLN A 94 -3.93 9.86 5.56
N PRO A 95 -4.50 10.08 6.77
CA PRO A 95 -5.59 11.02 6.96
C PRO A 95 -5.22 12.49 6.66
N ASN A 96 -3.95 12.79 6.38
CA ASN A 96 -3.45 14.15 6.12
C ASN A 96 -3.43 14.56 4.64
N THR A 97 -3.45 13.61 3.71
CA THR A 97 -3.33 13.91 2.27
C THR A 97 -4.58 13.53 1.48
N GLY A 98 -5.57 12.88 2.11
CA GLY A 98 -6.77 12.39 1.42
C GLY A 98 -6.44 11.41 0.28
N SER A 99 -5.23 10.87 0.25
CA SER A 99 -4.77 9.96 -0.78
C SER A 99 -4.91 8.52 -0.28
N PRO A 100 -5.59 7.64 -1.01
CA PRO A 100 -5.63 6.24 -0.66
C PRO A 100 -4.22 5.70 -0.54
N GLY A 101 -3.85 5.18 0.62
CA GLY A 101 -2.67 4.39 0.88
C GLY A 101 -2.80 3.22 -0.04
N LEU A 102 -2.12 3.34 -1.18
CA LEU A 102 -2.32 2.44 -2.30
C LEU A 102 -1.65 1.13 -1.92
N SER A 103 -2.44 0.08 -1.82
CA SER A 103 -1.90 -1.27 -1.79
C SER A 103 -1.74 -1.77 -3.21
N TYR A 104 -0.55 -2.26 -3.52
CA TYR A 104 -0.25 -2.82 -4.83
C TYR A 104 -0.44 -4.33 -4.81
N GLY A 105 -0.92 -4.90 -5.92
CA GLY A 105 -1.22 -6.33 -5.99
C GLY A 105 -2.52 -6.74 -5.31
N GLY A 106 -3.25 -5.79 -4.73
CA GLY A 106 -4.61 -5.97 -4.19
C GLY A 106 -5.74 -5.54 -5.14
N ASP A 107 -5.39 -4.95 -6.29
CA ASP A 107 -6.33 -4.22 -7.16
C ASP A 107 -7.28 -5.10 -7.99
N ALA A 108 -6.97 -6.39 -8.12
CA ALA A 108 -7.76 -7.34 -8.91
C ALA A 108 -7.55 -8.78 -8.41
N PRO A 109 -8.46 -9.71 -8.75
CA PRO A 109 -8.30 -11.11 -8.39
C PRO A 109 -6.99 -11.70 -8.89
N CYS A 110 -6.37 -12.55 -8.09
CA CYS A 110 -5.15 -13.24 -8.47
C CYS A 110 -5.43 -14.20 -9.64
N PRO A 111 -4.72 -14.09 -10.77
CA PRO A 111 -4.95 -14.97 -11.92
C PRO A 111 -4.41 -16.39 -11.72
N ILE A 112 -3.68 -16.66 -10.63
CA ILE A 112 -3.12 -17.98 -10.32
C ILE A 112 -4.04 -18.75 -9.36
N CYS A 113 -4.36 -18.17 -8.21
CA CYS A 113 -5.09 -18.86 -7.13
C CYS A 113 -6.55 -18.39 -6.99
N GLY A 114 -6.97 -17.36 -7.73
CA GLY A 114 -8.33 -16.83 -7.67
C GLY A 114 -8.65 -15.96 -6.44
N ALA A 115 -7.67 -15.64 -5.60
CA ALA A 115 -7.87 -14.76 -4.44
C ALA A 115 -8.54 -13.44 -4.89
N PRO A 116 -9.72 -13.08 -4.37
CA PRO A 116 -10.56 -12.01 -4.94
C PRO A 116 -9.95 -10.62 -4.80
N HIS A 117 -9.12 -10.42 -3.79
CA HIS A 117 -8.39 -9.17 -3.53
C HIS A 117 -6.90 -9.33 -3.82
N GLY A 118 -6.54 -10.24 -4.74
CA GLY A 118 -5.15 -10.49 -5.09
C GLY A 118 -4.27 -10.83 -3.88
N HIS A 119 -3.08 -10.26 -3.87
CA HIS A 119 -2.09 -10.37 -2.79
C HIS A 119 -1.56 -8.97 -2.46
N PRO A 120 -2.24 -8.22 -1.58
CA PRO A 120 -1.95 -6.83 -1.31
C PRO A 120 -0.58 -6.66 -0.65
N LEU A 121 0.21 -5.74 -1.17
CA LEU A 121 1.38 -5.16 -0.53
C LEU A 121 1.01 -3.73 -0.12
N PRO A 122 0.81 -3.44 1.17
CA PRO A 122 0.47 -2.09 1.63
C PRO A 122 1.67 -1.16 1.59
N SER A 123 1.43 0.15 1.62
CA SER A 123 2.46 1.13 1.98
C SER A 123 2.71 1.12 3.50
N ASP A 124 3.83 1.72 3.91
CA ASP A 124 4.11 2.05 5.29
C ASP A 124 5.05 3.26 5.41
N GLU A 125 5.31 3.69 6.64
CA GLU A 125 6.13 4.88 6.93
C GLU A 125 7.53 4.79 6.32
N ASP A 126 8.18 3.63 6.33
CA ASP A 126 9.53 3.45 5.77
C ASP A 126 9.53 3.65 4.25
N THR A 127 8.56 3.02 3.56
CA THR A 127 8.46 3.10 2.10
C THR A 127 7.96 4.46 1.62
N GLU A 128 7.09 5.13 2.38
CA GLU A 128 6.65 6.50 2.13
C GLU A 128 7.79 7.51 2.34
N THR A 129 8.58 7.36 3.41
CA THR A 129 9.75 8.20 3.68
C THR A 129 10.80 8.06 2.58
N GLN A 130 11.07 6.82 2.14
CA GLN A 130 12.01 6.59 1.04
C GLN A 130 11.53 7.26 -0.25
N ILE A 131 10.23 7.22 -0.54
CA ILE A 131 9.66 7.89 -1.73
C ILE A 131 9.79 9.41 -1.62
N ALA A 132 9.54 9.99 -0.44
CA ALA A 132 9.73 11.42 -0.21
C ALA A 132 11.18 11.87 -0.45
N GLU A 133 12.17 11.07 -0.03
CA GLU A 133 13.58 11.32 -0.33
C GLU A 133 13.90 11.19 -1.83
N LEU A 134 13.36 10.19 -2.51
CA LEU A 134 13.53 10.03 -3.95
C LEU A 134 12.93 11.21 -4.73
N HIS A 135 11.87 11.85 -4.22
CA HIS A 135 11.32 13.06 -4.84
C HIS A 135 12.28 14.25 -4.83
N THR A 136 13.22 14.32 -3.89
CA THR A 136 14.18 15.43 -3.80
C THR A 136 15.50 15.12 -4.51
N THR A 137 15.81 13.84 -4.72
CA THR A 137 17.11 13.38 -5.23
C THR A 137 17.07 12.93 -6.68
N GLU A 138 15.94 12.43 -7.17
CA GLU A 138 15.83 11.93 -8.54
C GLU A 138 15.61 13.05 -9.58
N PRO A 139 16.10 12.86 -10.83
CA PRO A 139 15.81 13.76 -11.93
C PRO A 139 14.31 13.81 -12.25
N LEU A 140 13.73 14.99 -12.39
CA LEU A 140 12.29 15.17 -12.66
C LEU A 140 11.82 14.59 -14.00
N HIS A 141 12.73 14.31 -14.92
CA HIS A 141 12.43 13.79 -16.25
C HIS A 141 13.64 13.04 -16.82
N ARG A 142 13.45 12.33 -17.94
CA ARG A 142 14.54 11.67 -18.67
C ARG A 142 15.05 12.57 -19.81
N PRO A 143 16.26 12.34 -20.35
CA PRO A 143 16.73 13.08 -21.51
C PRO A 143 15.77 12.96 -22.70
N GLY A 144 15.39 14.10 -23.29
CA GLY A 144 14.54 14.15 -24.48
C GLY A 144 13.05 13.90 -24.23
N ASP A 145 12.60 13.82 -22.98
CA ASP A 145 11.18 13.69 -22.64
C ASP A 145 10.87 14.61 -21.45
N PRO A 146 9.96 15.59 -21.58
CA PRO A 146 9.65 16.54 -20.50
C PRO A 146 8.76 15.93 -19.40
N TYR A 147 8.23 14.72 -19.59
CA TYR A 147 7.28 14.11 -18.67
C TYR A 147 7.97 13.32 -17.55
N GLY A 148 7.26 13.22 -16.43
CA GLY A 148 7.67 12.43 -15.29
C GLY A 148 7.58 10.92 -15.51
N TYR A 149 7.83 10.18 -14.43
CA TYR A 149 7.80 8.73 -14.41
C TYR A 149 7.47 8.22 -13.01
N MET A 150 7.07 6.94 -12.91
CA MET A 150 6.83 6.33 -11.60
C MET A 150 8.17 6.02 -10.94
N ILE A 151 8.31 6.39 -9.67
CA ILE A 151 9.32 5.87 -8.75
C ILE A 151 8.62 4.95 -7.74
N GLY A 152 9.35 3.96 -7.24
CA GLY A 152 8.84 3.02 -6.25
C GLY A 152 9.91 2.62 -5.25
N ALA A 153 9.49 2.42 -4.00
CA ALA A 153 10.29 1.91 -2.90
C ALA A 153 9.60 0.69 -2.30
N MET A 154 10.36 -0.35 -1.99
CA MET A 154 9.86 -1.59 -1.43
C MET A 154 10.69 -2.02 -0.24
N LYS A 155 10.01 -2.19 0.90
CA LYS A 155 10.57 -2.83 2.07
C LYS A 155 10.53 -4.33 1.93
N CYS A 156 11.69 -4.93 2.10
CA CYS A 156 11.89 -6.37 2.03
C CYS A 156 12.51 -6.88 3.32
N ARG A 157 12.22 -8.14 3.65
CA ARG A 157 12.85 -8.89 4.75
C ARG A 157 13.72 -10.02 4.19
N HIS A 158 14.96 -10.07 4.64
CA HIS A 158 15.87 -11.18 4.36
C HIS A 158 15.63 -12.34 5.35
N LYS A 159 16.08 -13.56 5.00
CA LYS A 159 15.84 -14.77 5.82
C LYS A 159 16.46 -14.69 7.23
N ASN A 160 17.54 -13.93 7.38
CA ASN A 160 18.20 -13.68 8.67
C ASN A 160 17.48 -12.61 9.52
N GLY A 161 16.39 -12.02 9.02
CA GLY A 161 15.62 -10.99 9.72
C GLY A 161 15.89 -9.56 9.25
N ASP A 162 17.00 -9.33 8.51
CA ASP A 162 17.42 -7.99 8.08
C ASP A 162 16.37 -7.34 7.16
N ILE A 163 16.26 -6.02 7.28
CA ILE A 163 15.41 -5.22 6.41
C ILE A 163 16.25 -4.62 5.29
N VAL A 164 15.77 -4.76 4.05
CA VAL A 164 16.43 -4.26 2.85
C VAL A 164 15.47 -3.37 2.10
N MET A 165 15.94 -2.18 1.72
CA MET A 165 15.19 -1.24 0.89
C MET A 165 15.58 -1.38 -0.57
N LEU A 166 14.58 -1.61 -1.41
CA LEU A 166 14.73 -1.66 -2.86
C LEU A 166 14.04 -0.44 -3.48
N THR A 167 14.65 0.14 -4.50
CA THR A 167 14.08 1.26 -5.25
C THR A 167 14.04 0.91 -6.74
N ALA A 168 13.04 1.42 -7.46
CA ALA A 168 12.94 1.24 -8.91
C ALA A 168 12.20 2.41 -9.55
N HIS A 169 12.38 2.58 -10.85
CA HIS A 169 11.67 3.58 -11.65
C HIS A 169 11.03 2.95 -12.89
N SER A 170 9.96 3.55 -13.43
CA SER A 170 9.32 3.06 -14.66
C SER A 170 10.02 3.51 -15.94
N SER A 171 10.80 4.60 -15.88
CA SER A 171 11.57 5.12 -17.01
C SER A 171 13.02 4.57 -16.98
N LYS A 172 13.98 5.26 -17.58
CA LYS A 172 15.43 5.05 -17.43
C LYS A 172 16.07 6.43 -17.39
N PRO A 173 15.91 7.19 -16.29
CA PRO A 173 16.47 8.53 -16.19
C PRO A 173 18.01 8.42 -16.17
N THR A 174 18.68 9.45 -16.65
CA THR A 174 20.14 9.54 -16.56
C THR A 174 20.52 10.40 -15.36
N GLY A 175 21.49 9.94 -14.56
CA GLY A 175 21.98 10.70 -13.40
C GLY A 175 21.15 10.55 -12.12
N GLY A 176 20.12 9.70 -12.11
CA GLY A 176 19.39 9.32 -10.89
C GLY A 176 20.14 8.28 -10.06
N SER A 177 19.80 8.22 -8.78
CA SER A 177 20.34 7.27 -7.81
C SER A 177 19.67 5.90 -7.90
N ILE A 178 18.44 5.83 -8.41
CA ILE A 178 17.69 4.57 -8.53
C ILE A 178 18.31 3.68 -9.63
N PRO A 179 18.59 2.39 -9.35
CA PRO A 179 19.14 1.47 -10.34
C PRO A 179 18.18 1.14 -11.50
N ASN A 180 18.76 0.98 -12.68
CA ASN A 180 18.04 0.54 -13.88
C ASN A 180 17.74 -0.96 -13.85
N HIS A 181 16.66 -1.36 -13.18
CA HIS A 181 16.24 -2.76 -13.09
C HIS A 181 15.66 -3.33 -14.39
N GLN A 182 15.94 -4.62 -14.63
CA GLN A 182 15.33 -5.40 -15.71
C GLN A 182 13.83 -5.60 -15.47
N SER A 183 13.04 -5.47 -16.54
CA SER A 183 11.62 -5.81 -16.51
C SER A 183 11.40 -7.33 -16.50
N PRO A 184 10.55 -7.88 -15.61
CA PRO A 184 10.31 -9.32 -15.50
C PRO A 184 9.54 -9.94 -16.68
N GLY A 185 8.98 -9.13 -17.58
CA GLY A 185 8.10 -9.63 -18.64
C GLY A 185 6.78 -10.19 -18.09
N GLY A 186 6.18 -11.13 -18.83
CA GLY A 186 4.88 -11.72 -18.55
C GLY A 186 4.90 -13.16 -18.07
N VAL A 187 6.04 -13.81 -18.11
CA VAL A 187 6.20 -15.24 -17.81
C VAL A 187 7.23 -15.38 -16.72
N GLY A 188 6.91 -16.13 -15.67
CA GLY A 188 7.81 -16.34 -14.55
C GLY A 188 7.16 -17.18 -13.46
N LYS A 189 7.80 -17.20 -12.28
CA LYS A 189 7.27 -17.84 -11.08
C LYS A 189 6.80 -16.79 -10.07
N SER A 190 5.70 -17.07 -9.40
CA SER A 190 5.20 -16.30 -8.26
C SER A 190 6.15 -16.41 -7.07
N ARG A 191 5.88 -15.64 -6.02
CA ARG A 191 6.53 -15.76 -4.71
C ARG A 191 6.46 -17.19 -4.16
N GLY A 192 5.35 -17.88 -4.38
CA GLY A 192 5.14 -19.28 -4.01
C GLY A 192 5.63 -20.32 -5.00
N GLY A 193 6.43 -19.93 -6.00
CA GLY A 193 7.00 -20.88 -6.96
C GLY A 193 6.04 -21.39 -8.03
N GLN A 194 4.83 -20.83 -8.16
CA GLN A 194 3.87 -21.22 -9.20
C GLN A 194 4.15 -20.49 -10.51
N ASP A 195 3.99 -21.16 -11.65
CA ASP A 195 4.10 -20.49 -12.96
C ASP A 195 2.98 -19.48 -13.17
N TYR A 196 3.32 -18.33 -13.75
CA TYR A 196 2.36 -17.37 -14.27
C TYR A 196 2.66 -17.04 -15.73
N ASN A 197 1.60 -16.76 -16.48
CA ASN A 197 1.66 -16.26 -17.84
C ASN A 197 0.63 -15.14 -18.00
N VAL A 198 1.08 -13.90 -17.81
CA VAL A 198 0.27 -12.68 -17.89
C VAL A 198 0.58 -11.97 -19.19
N LYS A 199 -0.46 -11.58 -19.93
CA LYS A 199 -0.32 -10.81 -21.17
C LYS A 199 -0.54 -9.32 -20.92
N LYS A 200 0.10 -8.48 -21.74
CA LYS A 200 -0.15 -7.03 -21.75
C LYS A 200 -1.62 -6.75 -22.05
N VAL A 201 -2.23 -5.83 -21.32
CA VAL A 201 -3.58 -5.31 -21.63
C VAL A 201 -3.49 -4.23 -22.71
N LYS A 202 -4.37 -4.30 -23.72
CA LYS A 202 -4.43 -3.31 -24.82
C LYS A 202 -4.70 -1.91 -24.23
N GLY A 203 -3.96 -0.90 -24.69
CA GLY A 203 -4.06 0.48 -24.16
C GLY A 203 -3.38 0.73 -22.82
N SER A 204 -2.77 -0.31 -22.21
CA SER A 204 -2.07 -0.22 -20.93
C SER A 204 -0.55 -0.15 -21.09
N SER A 205 0.16 0.09 -19.97
CA SER A 205 1.62 0.20 -19.93
C SER A 205 2.31 -1.08 -20.39
N LYS A 206 3.58 -0.98 -20.78
CA LYS A 206 4.39 -2.16 -21.17
C LYS A 206 4.52 -3.12 -19.99
N LEU A 207 4.35 -4.41 -20.28
CA LEU A 207 4.42 -5.50 -19.32
C LEU A 207 5.75 -5.50 -18.56
N GLY A 208 5.68 -5.46 -17.22
CA GLY A 208 6.85 -5.42 -16.34
C GLY A 208 7.66 -4.12 -16.35
N ALA A 209 7.21 -3.07 -17.04
CA ALA A 209 7.97 -1.81 -17.16
C ALA A 209 7.78 -0.85 -15.98
N CYS A 210 6.68 -0.96 -15.22
CA CYS A 210 6.41 -0.16 -14.03
C CYS A 210 7.40 -0.47 -12.89
N ALA A 211 7.50 0.43 -11.90
CA ALA A 211 8.45 0.26 -10.80
C ALA A 211 8.07 -0.95 -9.92
N GLY A 212 6.79 -1.14 -9.60
CA GLY A 212 6.32 -2.26 -8.77
C GLY A 212 6.75 -3.65 -9.26
N PRO A 213 6.46 -4.06 -10.50
CA PRO A 213 6.91 -5.35 -11.02
C PRO A 213 8.44 -5.52 -11.00
N LYS A 214 9.21 -4.45 -11.24
CA LYS A 214 10.67 -4.51 -11.15
C LYS A 214 11.14 -4.75 -9.72
N LEU A 215 10.50 -4.10 -8.74
CA LEU A 215 10.80 -4.31 -7.31
C LEU A 215 10.48 -5.74 -6.87
N VAL A 216 9.30 -6.27 -7.22
CA VAL A 216 8.92 -7.65 -6.86
C VAL A 216 9.86 -8.66 -7.51
N PHE A 217 10.25 -8.42 -8.76
CA PHE A 217 11.25 -9.24 -9.43
C PHE A 217 12.61 -9.16 -8.74
N GLN A 218 13.06 -7.96 -8.37
CA GLN A 218 14.34 -7.74 -7.71
C GLN A 218 14.39 -8.38 -6.32
N ALA A 219 13.29 -8.33 -5.57
CA ALA A 219 13.15 -9.03 -4.30
C ALA A 219 13.29 -10.54 -4.50
N ARG A 220 12.58 -11.10 -5.48
CA ARG A 220 12.65 -12.53 -5.80
C ARG A 220 14.06 -12.99 -6.18
N VAL A 221 14.74 -12.31 -7.10
CA VAL A 221 16.10 -12.71 -7.51
C VAL A 221 17.13 -12.59 -6.38
N ARG A 222 16.86 -11.74 -5.37
CA ARG A 222 17.69 -11.61 -4.16
C ARG A 222 17.25 -12.52 -3.01
N GLY A 223 16.23 -13.37 -3.20
CA GLY A 223 15.71 -14.23 -2.14
C GLY A 223 15.07 -13.46 -0.98
N LEU A 224 14.60 -12.25 -1.23
CA LEU A 224 13.98 -11.36 -0.26
C LEU A 224 12.46 -11.52 -0.23
N THR A 225 11.86 -11.33 0.95
CA THR A 225 10.41 -11.35 1.13
C THR A 225 9.85 -9.93 1.11
N PRO A 226 9.00 -9.55 0.14
CA PRO A 226 8.33 -8.25 0.14
C PRO A 226 7.43 -8.07 1.37
N VAL A 227 7.49 -6.89 1.99
CA VAL A 227 6.72 -6.53 3.21
C VAL A 227 5.79 -5.36 2.93
N ALA A 228 6.31 -4.28 2.35
CA ALA A 228 5.55 -3.08 2.01
C ALA A 228 6.09 -2.46 0.72
N MET A 229 5.25 -1.71 0.00
CA MET A 229 5.66 -0.99 -1.20
C MET A 229 4.84 0.27 -1.42
N THR A 230 5.53 1.30 -1.86
CA THR A 230 4.94 2.59 -2.24
C THR A 230 5.46 2.96 -3.63
N GLU A 231 4.56 3.33 -4.55
CA GLU A 231 4.94 4.01 -5.80
C GLU A 231 4.29 5.40 -5.85
N SER A 232 4.97 6.33 -6.51
CA SER A 232 4.52 7.71 -6.70
C SER A 232 4.96 8.24 -8.07
N TRP A 233 4.16 9.14 -8.64
CA TRP A 233 4.54 9.84 -9.86
C TRP A 233 5.54 10.94 -9.57
N HIS A 234 6.70 10.89 -10.22
CA HIS A 234 7.78 11.86 -10.07
C HIS A 234 7.97 12.65 -11.36
N GLY A 235 7.65 13.95 -11.31
CA GLY A 235 7.86 14.89 -12.41
C GLY A 235 6.56 15.42 -13.03
N ALA A 236 6.65 16.00 -14.21
CA ALA A 236 5.50 16.60 -14.89
C ALA A 236 4.44 15.54 -15.27
N PRO A 237 3.15 15.90 -15.31
CA PRO A 237 2.06 14.98 -15.67
C PRO A 237 2.27 14.33 -17.05
N PRO A 238 1.80 13.09 -17.28
CA PRO A 238 1.96 12.41 -18.56
C PRO A 238 1.10 13.06 -19.67
N PRO A 239 1.49 12.91 -20.94
CA PRO A 239 0.75 13.46 -22.09
C PRO A 239 -0.63 12.83 -22.27
N SER A 240 -0.84 11.63 -21.70
CA SER A 240 -2.06 10.84 -21.85
C SER A 240 -3.28 11.39 -21.09
N GLY A 241 -3.18 12.57 -20.45
CA GLY A 241 -4.28 13.17 -19.67
C GLY A 241 -4.68 12.35 -18.42
N ARG A 242 -3.83 11.44 -17.96
CA ARG A 242 -4.03 10.74 -16.68
C ARG A 242 -3.71 11.70 -15.55
N SER A 243 -4.50 11.64 -14.46
CA SER A 243 -4.37 12.49 -13.26
C SER A 243 -3.13 12.19 -12.41
N HIS A 244 -1.98 11.89 -13.02
CA HIS A 244 -0.72 11.75 -12.28
C HIS A 244 -0.10 13.14 -12.11
N ALA A 245 0.10 13.53 -10.86
CA ALA A 245 0.81 14.76 -10.49
C ALA A 245 2.05 14.39 -9.67
N HIS A 246 3.04 15.27 -9.67
CA HIS A 246 4.25 15.07 -8.88
C HIS A 246 3.90 14.80 -7.40
N GLY A 247 4.47 13.74 -6.82
CA GLY A 247 4.24 13.38 -5.41
C GLY A 247 2.95 12.63 -5.15
N VAL A 248 2.15 12.34 -6.19
CA VAL A 248 0.87 11.66 -6.04
C VAL A 248 1.02 10.17 -6.33
N HIS A 249 0.51 9.35 -5.42
CA HIS A 249 0.37 7.91 -5.64
C HIS A 249 -0.55 7.62 -6.82
N ALA A 250 -0.17 6.66 -7.66
CA ALA A 250 -0.95 6.27 -8.83
C ALA A 250 -1.38 4.81 -8.74
N GLU A 251 -2.64 4.53 -9.09
CA GLU A 251 -3.12 3.15 -9.18
C GLU A 251 -2.27 2.32 -10.16
N SER A 252 -2.21 1.02 -9.91
CA SER A 252 -1.68 0.06 -10.87
C SER A 252 -2.34 0.25 -12.25
N CYS A 253 -1.54 0.32 -13.31
CA CYS A 253 -2.10 0.23 -14.66
C CYS A 253 -2.78 -1.14 -14.88
N ASP A 254 -3.72 -1.25 -15.83
CA ASP A 254 -4.48 -2.50 -16.05
C ASP A 254 -3.62 -3.75 -16.26
N THR A 255 -2.42 -3.59 -16.83
CA THR A 255 -1.47 -4.70 -16.97
C THR A 255 -0.88 -5.10 -15.62
N CYS A 256 -0.53 -4.14 -14.77
CA CYS A 256 0.00 -4.40 -13.42
C CYS A 256 -1.06 -4.93 -12.47
N LYS A 257 -2.34 -4.52 -12.64
CA LYS A 257 -3.49 -5.10 -11.91
C LYS A 257 -3.57 -6.62 -12.09
N LYS A 258 -3.08 -7.18 -13.21
CA LYS A 258 -2.99 -8.64 -13.42
C LYS A 258 -1.64 -9.22 -13.03
N LEU A 259 -0.55 -8.51 -13.32
CA LEU A 259 0.81 -9.01 -13.14
C LEU A 259 1.22 -9.06 -11.67
N LEU A 260 0.96 -8.01 -10.88
CA LEU A 260 1.41 -7.92 -9.49
C LEU A 260 0.78 -9.00 -8.60
N PRO A 261 -0.54 -9.27 -8.64
CA PRO A 261 -1.10 -10.39 -7.89
C PRO A 261 -0.47 -11.72 -8.28
N ALA A 262 -0.22 -11.96 -9.58
CA ALA A 262 0.42 -13.18 -10.03
C ALA A 262 1.85 -13.34 -9.46
N MET A 263 2.65 -12.27 -9.50
CA MET A 263 4.01 -12.28 -8.98
C MET A 263 4.05 -12.47 -7.46
N LEU A 264 3.07 -11.92 -6.74
CA LEU A 264 3.00 -11.97 -5.27
C LEU A 264 2.29 -13.21 -4.72
N CYS A 265 1.69 -14.04 -5.58
CA CYS A 265 0.96 -15.23 -5.17
C CYS A 265 1.82 -16.14 -4.28
N PRO A 266 1.38 -16.45 -3.04
CA PRO A 266 2.13 -17.26 -2.08
C PRO A 266 2.09 -18.74 -2.48
N GLU A 267 2.79 -19.57 -1.72
CA GLU A 267 2.66 -21.03 -1.86
C GLU A 267 1.21 -21.42 -1.59
N LYS A 268 0.69 -22.40 -2.34
CA LYS A 268 -0.60 -23.00 -2.01
C LYS A 268 -0.49 -23.61 -0.60
N PRO A 269 -1.47 -23.40 0.29
CA PRO A 269 -1.52 -24.20 1.51
C PRO A 269 -1.60 -25.68 1.13
N PRO A 270 -0.99 -26.59 1.90
CA PRO A 270 -1.12 -28.02 1.65
C PRO A 270 -2.61 -28.38 1.62
N GLU A 271 -3.01 -29.16 0.61
CA GLU A 271 -4.38 -29.66 0.51
C GLU A 271 -4.68 -30.46 1.79
N SER A 272 -5.70 -30.02 2.54
CA SER A 272 -6.17 -30.61 3.79
C SER A 272 -6.98 -31.86 3.55
#